data_AF-A0AAV7EUW3-F1
#
_entry.id   AF-A0AAV7EUW3-F1
#
_cell.length_a   1.000
_cell.length_b   1.000
_cell.length_c   1.000
_cell.angle_alpha   90.00
_cell.angle_beta   90.00
_cell.angle_gamma   90.00
#
_symmetry.space_group_name_H-M   'P 1'
#
loop_
_entity.id
_entity.type
_entity.pdbx_description
1 polymer ?
#
loop_
_entity_poly.entity_id
_entity_poly.type
_entity_poly.pdbx_seq_one_letter_code
_entity_poly.pdbx_strand_id
1 'polypeptide(L)'
;MFGLFRSCAQGETPSAALQLKQAMEMLEEKENALQRKISIEHERFQEFTKAKNKQAALQSLKRRKFYEDRLQKVGSFQARIHIQEEKLLETHLTHLGDRKQIKGNLKGSSVNTKIKSSKSKVLAV
;
A
#
# COMPACT_ATOMS: atom_id res chain seq x y z
N MET A 1 25.60 -4.38 -23.46
CA MET A 1 24.38 -3.62 -23.81
C MET A 1 23.18 -4.23 -23.11
N PHE A 2 22.75 -3.69 -21.97
CA PHE A 2 21.43 -3.98 -21.38
C PHE A 2 20.86 -2.68 -20.83
N GLY A 3 20.36 -1.86 -21.76
CA GLY A 3 19.63 -0.65 -21.45
C GLY A 3 18.27 -0.73 -22.11
N LEU A 4 17.27 -1.22 -21.37
CA LEU A 4 15.88 -0.80 -21.57
C LEU A 4 15.38 -0.29 -20.23
N PHE A 5 15.78 0.95 -19.98
CA PHE A 5 15.18 1.84 -19.01
C PHE A 5 13.69 1.94 -19.39
N ARG A 6 12.84 1.26 -18.62
CA ARG A 6 11.39 1.25 -18.81
C ARG A 6 10.89 2.68 -18.56
N SER A 7 10.72 3.42 -19.65
CA SER A 7 10.06 4.71 -19.68
C SER A 7 8.66 4.54 -19.08
N CYS A 8 8.45 5.14 -17.91
CA CYS A 8 7.14 5.25 -17.29
C CYS A 8 6.38 6.33 -18.07
N ALA A 9 5.78 5.95 -19.18
CA ALA A 9 4.77 6.78 -19.84
C ALA A 9 3.63 6.98 -18.84
N GLN A 10 3.42 8.23 -18.44
CA GLN A 10 2.38 8.68 -17.55
C GLN A 10 1.03 8.57 -18.29
N GLY A 11 0.35 7.45 -18.11
CA GLY A 11 -1.10 7.35 -18.32
C GLY A 11 -1.76 7.45 -16.96
N GLU A 12 -2.65 8.43 -16.80
CA GLU A 12 -3.60 8.66 -15.70
C GLU A 12 -3.34 7.83 -14.44
N THR A 13 -2.76 8.45 -13.40
CA THR A 13 -2.52 7.77 -12.11
C THR A 13 -3.83 7.14 -11.64
N PRO A 14 -3.97 5.80 -11.67
CA PRO A 14 -5.18 5.18 -11.18
C PRO A 14 -5.23 5.44 -9.67
N SER A 15 -6.43 5.59 -9.11
CA SER A 15 -6.62 5.82 -7.67
C SER A 15 -5.70 4.92 -6.84
N ALA A 16 -5.14 5.41 -5.73
CA ALA A 16 -4.14 4.69 -4.95
C ALA A 16 -4.51 3.22 -4.64
N ALA A 17 -5.80 2.93 -4.46
CA ALA A 17 -6.31 1.57 -4.28
C ALA A 17 -6.09 0.65 -5.50
N LEU A 18 -6.26 1.16 -6.72
CA LEU A 18 -6.02 0.41 -7.95
C LEU A 18 -4.53 0.10 -8.15
N GLN A 19 -3.64 1.03 -7.77
CA GLN A 19 -2.20 0.80 -7.82
C GLN A 19 -1.76 -0.31 -6.86
N LEU A 20 -2.32 -0.35 -5.64
CA LEU A 20 -2.03 -1.40 -4.67
C LEU A 20 -2.52 -2.76 -5.18
N LYS A 21 -3.72 -2.83 -5.79
CA LYS A 21 -4.24 -4.07 -6.38
C LYS A 21 -3.39 -4.59 -7.53
N GLN A 22 -2.98 -3.71 -8.46
CA GLN A 22 -2.09 -4.11 -9.56
C GLN A 22 -0.72 -4.57 -9.03
N ALA A 23 -0.18 -3.90 -8.01
CA ALA A 23 1.07 -4.32 -7.37
C ALA A 23 0.93 -5.69 -6.68
N MET A 24 -0.21 -5.99 -6.06
CA MET A 24 -0.50 -7.30 -5.47
C MET A 24 -0.51 -8.41 -6.51
N GLU A 25 -1.21 -8.22 -7.63
CA GLU A 25 -1.28 -9.20 -8.72
C GLU A 25 0.13 -9.52 -9.27
N MET A 26 0.94 -8.51 -9.51
CA MET A 26 2.33 -8.70 -9.97
C MET A 26 3.22 -9.43 -8.95
N LEU A 27 2.98 -9.23 -7.64
CA LEU A 27 3.72 -9.93 -6.60
C LEU A 27 3.29 -11.39 -6.47
N GLU A 28 2.01 -11.68 -6.64
CA GLU A 28 1.46 -13.04 -6.63
C GLU A 28 1.98 -13.88 -7.80
N GLU A 29 1.99 -13.32 -9.02
CA GLU A 29 2.60 -13.99 -10.18
C GLU A 29 4.08 -14.31 -9.94
N LYS A 30 4.80 -13.37 -9.32
CA LYS A 30 6.22 -13.52 -9.01
C LYS A 30 6.46 -14.58 -7.93
N GLU A 31 5.64 -14.60 -6.89
CA GLU A 31 5.66 -15.65 -5.87
C GLU A 31 5.44 -17.02 -6.49
N ASN A 32 4.40 -17.18 -7.30
CA ASN A 32 4.11 -18.42 -8.01
C ASN A 32 5.27 -18.88 -8.89
N ALA A 33 5.90 -17.96 -9.63
CA ALA A 33 7.06 -18.27 -10.45
C ALA A 33 8.29 -18.70 -9.62
N LEU A 34 8.50 -18.09 -8.44
CA LEU A 34 9.59 -18.46 -7.53
C LEU A 34 9.35 -19.81 -6.87
N GLN A 35 8.12 -20.09 -6.42
CA GLN A 35 7.75 -21.40 -5.85
C GLN A 35 8.01 -22.53 -6.87
N ARG A 36 7.58 -22.37 -8.13
CA ARG A 36 7.88 -23.34 -9.21
C ARG A 36 9.38 -23.57 -9.38
N LYS A 37 10.18 -22.49 -9.36
CA LYS A 37 11.66 -22.59 -9.47
C LYS A 37 12.28 -23.33 -8.28
N ILE A 38 11.78 -23.11 -7.07
CA ILE A 38 12.23 -23.82 -5.87
C ILE A 38 11.96 -25.33 -6.01
N SER A 39 10.76 -25.71 -6.47
CA SER A 39 10.41 -27.11 -6.73
C SER A 39 11.33 -27.76 -7.78
N ILE A 40 11.57 -27.09 -8.91
CA ILE A 40 12.48 -27.58 -9.95
C ILE A 40 13.91 -27.80 -9.42
N GLU A 41 14.45 -26.85 -8.65
CA GLU A 41 15.79 -27.01 -8.07
C GLU A 41 15.83 -28.11 -7.01
N HIS A 42 14.72 -28.36 -6.31
CA HIS A 42 14.60 -29.48 -5.38
C HIS A 42 14.61 -30.83 -6.11
N GLU A 43 13.85 -30.99 -7.19
CA GLU A 43 13.86 -32.19 -8.02
C GLU A 43 15.25 -32.46 -8.60
N ARG A 44 15.89 -31.43 -9.19
CA ARG A 44 17.28 -31.52 -9.68
C ARG A 44 18.26 -31.94 -8.60
N PHE A 45 18.12 -31.42 -7.39
CA PHE A 45 18.94 -31.85 -6.27
C PHE A 45 18.78 -33.34 -5.98
N GLN A 46 17.54 -33.86 -5.98
CA GLN A 46 17.28 -35.29 -5.78
C GLN A 46 17.89 -36.14 -6.91
N GLU A 47 17.75 -35.70 -8.17
CA GLU A 47 18.34 -36.37 -9.33
C GLU A 47 19.87 -36.44 -9.23
N PHE A 48 20.54 -35.33 -8.92
CA PHE A 48 21.99 -35.32 -8.77
C PHE A 48 22.48 -36.11 -7.57
N THR A 49 21.68 -36.17 -6.49
CA THR A 49 21.97 -37.02 -5.34
C THR A 49 21.91 -38.51 -5.72
N LYS A 50 20.89 -38.93 -6.48
CA LYS A 50 20.77 -40.29 -7.02
C LYS A 50 21.92 -40.63 -7.98
N ALA A 51 22.30 -39.67 -8.83
CA ALA A 51 23.45 -39.80 -9.73
C ALA A 51 24.82 -39.67 -9.04
N LYS A 52 24.87 -39.50 -7.70
CA LYS A 52 26.08 -39.29 -6.90
C LYS A 52 26.94 -38.09 -7.34
N ASN A 53 26.36 -37.13 -8.08
CA ASN A 53 27.02 -35.91 -8.51
C ASN A 53 26.94 -34.82 -7.43
N LYS A 54 27.89 -34.86 -6.49
CA LYS A 54 27.92 -33.97 -5.31
C LYS A 54 28.01 -32.48 -5.68
N GLN A 55 28.76 -32.13 -6.73
CA GLN A 55 28.96 -30.75 -7.13
C GLN A 55 27.68 -30.14 -7.71
N ALA A 56 27.00 -30.86 -8.60
CA ALA A 56 25.74 -30.42 -9.17
C ALA A 56 24.63 -30.34 -8.11
N ALA A 57 24.57 -31.31 -7.19
CA ALA A 57 23.63 -31.28 -6.06
C ALA A 57 23.83 -30.04 -5.18
N LEU A 58 25.08 -29.70 -4.84
CA LEU A 58 25.39 -28.49 -4.07
C LEU A 58 24.98 -27.20 -4.80
N GLN A 59 25.18 -27.15 -6.11
CA GLN A 59 24.75 -26.00 -6.91
C GLN A 59 23.22 -25.84 -6.92
N SER A 60 22.47 -26.93 -7.08
CA SER A 60 21.00 -26.90 -6.99
C SER A 60 20.53 -26.40 -5.63
N LEU A 61 21.16 -26.83 -4.53
CA LEU A 61 20.86 -26.32 -3.18
C LEU A 61 21.12 -24.81 -3.05
N LYS A 62 22.25 -24.32 -3.57
CA LYS A 62 22.56 -22.87 -3.55
C LYS A 62 21.53 -22.06 -4.34
N ARG A 63 21.13 -22.55 -5.51
CA ARG A 63 20.08 -21.92 -6.34
C ARG A 63 18.74 -21.92 -5.66
N ARG A 64 18.34 -23.05 -5.05
CA ARG A 64 17.10 -23.15 -4.28
C ARG A 64 17.06 -22.11 -3.17
N LYS A 65 18.13 -22.02 -2.37
CA LYS A 65 18.23 -21.06 -1.26
C LYS A 65 18.12 -19.61 -1.74
N PHE A 66 18.74 -19.28 -2.87
CA PHE A 66 18.61 -17.96 -3.49
C PHE A 66 17.15 -17.62 -3.87
N TYR A 67 16.39 -18.59 -4.38
CA TYR A 67 14.97 -18.37 -4.69
C TYR A 67 14.11 -18.29 -3.44
N GLU A 68 14.40 -19.07 -2.39
CA GLU A 68 13.75 -18.97 -1.07
C GLU A 68 13.94 -17.56 -0.47
N ASP A 69 15.16 -17.02 -0.49
CA ASP A 69 15.45 -15.66 0.00
C ASP A 69 14.68 -14.59 -0.81
N ARG A 70 14.51 -14.81 -2.12
CA ARG A 70 13.72 -13.91 -2.99
C ARG A 70 12.23 -14.01 -2.67
N LEU A 71 11.74 -15.23 -2.41
CA LEU A 71 10.35 -15.48 -2.05
C LEU A 71 10.01 -14.82 -0.70
N GLN A 72 10.89 -14.92 0.29
CA GLN A 72 10.72 -14.23 1.58
C GLN A 72 10.60 -12.71 1.42
N LYS A 73 11.41 -12.12 0.53
CA LYS A 73 11.31 -10.67 0.23
C LYS A 73 9.99 -10.31 -0.42
N VAL A 74 9.48 -11.14 -1.33
CA VAL A 74 8.14 -10.96 -1.94
C VAL A 74 7.05 -10.99 -0.85
N GLY A 75 7.08 -11.98 0.05
CA GLY A 75 6.16 -12.03 1.19
C GLY A 75 6.21 -10.79 2.09
N SER A 76 7.41 -10.26 2.33
CA SER A 76 7.58 -9.01 3.08
C SER A 76 6.94 -7.80 2.38
N PHE A 77 6.98 -7.75 1.05
CA PHE A 77 6.32 -6.68 0.28
C PHE A 77 4.81 -6.82 0.29
N GLN A 78 4.27 -8.03 0.13
CA GLN A 78 2.83 -8.30 0.22
C GLN A 78 2.27 -7.86 1.58
N ALA A 79 2.95 -8.21 2.68
CA ALA A 79 2.54 -7.79 4.03
C ALA A 79 2.45 -6.26 4.18
N ARG A 80 3.40 -5.51 3.60
CA ARG A 80 3.38 -4.04 3.62
C ARG A 80 2.23 -3.45 2.81
N ILE A 81 1.90 -4.06 1.67
CA ILE A 81 0.77 -3.62 0.85
C ILE A 81 -0.55 -3.91 1.57
N HIS A 82 -0.71 -5.07 2.20
CA HIS A 82 -1.88 -5.39 3.00
C HIS A 82 -2.11 -4.38 4.13
N ILE A 83 -1.04 -4.01 4.86
CA ILE A 83 -1.13 -2.97 5.90
C ILE A 83 -1.61 -1.64 5.31
N GLN A 84 -1.15 -1.28 4.11
CA GLN A 84 -1.56 -0.05 3.45
C GLN A 84 -3.01 -0.10 2.97
N GLU A 85 -3.47 -1.25 2.46
CA GLU A 85 -4.86 -1.47 2.07
C GLU A 85 -5.79 -1.41 3.29
N GLU A 86 -5.43 -2.06 4.40
CA GLU A 86 -6.16 -2.01 5.66
C GLU A 86 -6.30 -0.58 6.18
N LYS A 87 -5.20 0.20 6.18
CA LYS A 87 -5.24 1.60 6.58
C LYS A 87 -6.20 2.42 5.72
N LEU A 88 -6.22 2.20 4.41
CA LEU A 88 -7.16 2.90 3.53
C LEU A 88 -8.60 2.54 3.89
N LEU A 89 -8.91 1.27 4.16
CA LEU A 89 -10.23 0.83 4.60
C LEU A 89 -10.64 1.46 5.94
N GLU A 90 -9.74 1.52 6.92
CA GLU A 90 -10.01 2.08 8.25
C GLU A 90 -10.24 3.60 8.20
N THR A 91 -9.47 4.33 7.38
CA THR A 91 -9.66 5.78 7.20
C THR A 91 -11.04 6.14 6.65
N HIS A 92 -11.66 5.27 5.83
CA HIS A 92 -13.00 5.50 5.31
C HIS A 92 -14.09 5.35 6.39
N LEU A 93 -13.88 4.51 7.41
CA LEU A 93 -14.83 4.27 8.49
C LEU A 93 -14.77 5.36 9.57
N THR A 94 -13.58 5.85 9.90
CA THR A 94 -13.37 6.88 10.94
C THR A 94 -13.82 8.27 10.49
N HIS A 95 -13.55 8.67 9.24
CA HIS A 95 -13.99 9.98 8.72
C HIS A 95 -15.53 10.13 8.58
N LEU A 96 -16.28 9.03 8.52
CA LEU A 96 -17.75 9.05 8.51
C LEU A 96 -18.34 9.32 9.91
N GLY A 97 -17.61 8.98 10.98
CA GLY A 97 -17.98 9.28 12.36
C GLY A 97 -17.91 10.78 12.67
N ASP A 98 -16.84 11.44 12.21
CA ASP A 98 -16.63 12.87 12.43
C ASP A 98 -17.55 13.75 11.58
N ARG A 99 -17.88 13.32 10.35
CA ARG A 99 -18.75 14.07 9.43
C ARG A 99 -20.21 14.16 9.89
N LYS A 100 -20.68 13.24 10.75
CA LYS A 100 -22.03 13.29 11.33
C LYS A 100 -22.19 14.36 12.42
N GLN A 101 -21.11 14.74 13.11
CA GLN A 101 -21.17 15.76 14.16
C GLN A 101 -21.24 17.20 13.59
N ILE A 102 -20.66 17.44 12.41
CA ILE A 102 -20.60 18.80 11.82
C ILE A 102 -21.97 19.26 11.27
N LYS A 103 -22.89 18.36 10.93
CA LYS A 103 -24.23 18.72 10.44
C LYS A 103 -25.24 19.11 11.55
N GLY A 104 -24.85 19.06 12.83
CA GLY A 104 -25.75 19.31 13.97
C GLY A 104 -25.79 20.74 14.52
N ASN A 105 -24.81 21.61 14.21
CA ASN A 105 -24.61 22.87 14.94
C ASN A 105 -24.87 24.17 14.14
N LEU A 106 -25.93 24.19 13.31
CA LEU A 106 -26.44 25.42 12.68
C LEU A 106 -27.90 25.67 13.08
N LYS A 107 -28.16 25.84 14.39
CA LYS A 107 -29.42 26.42 14.85
C LYS A 107 -29.22 27.18 16.15
N GLY A 108 -29.22 28.51 16.05
CA GLY A 108 -29.41 29.39 17.20
C GLY A 108 -28.33 30.46 17.44
N SER A 109 -28.09 31.36 16.49
CA SER A 109 -27.67 32.72 16.85
C SER A 109 -28.87 33.65 16.72
N SER A 110 -29.59 33.75 17.85
CA SER A 110 -30.69 34.69 18.03
C SER A 110 -30.18 36.14 17.92
N VAL A 111 -30.97 36.92 17.20
CA VAL A 111 -30.81 38.34 16.90
C VAL A 111 -30.73 39.17 18.19
N ASN A 112 -29.75 40.07 18.29
CA ASN A 112 -29.84 41.23 19.17
C ASN A 112 -29.07 42.41 18.58
N THR A 113 -29.68 43.10 17.62
CA THR A 113 -29.27 44.44 17.17
C THR A 113 -29.94 45.48 18.07
N LYS A 114 -29.30 45.85 19.18
CA LYS A 114 -29.69 47.04 19.94
C LYS A 114 -28.71 48.17 19.67
N ILE A 115 -28.92 48.84 18.54
CA ILE A 115 -28.29 50.12 18.21
C ILE A 115 -28.84 51.14 19.21
N LYS A 116 -28.08 51.46 20.27
CA LYS A 116 -28.33 52.66 21.07
C LYS A 116 -27.58 53.81 20.39
N SER A 117 -28.30 54.57 19.57
CA SER A 117 -27.83 55.83 19.01
C SER A 117 -27.79 56.89 20.11
N SER A 118 -26.58 57.27 20.50
CA SER A 118 -26.26 58.45 21.30
C SER A 118 -26.87 59.72 20.68
N LYS A 119 -27.47 60.58 21.51
CA LYS A 119 -27.57 62.01 21.22
C LYS A 119 -26.96 62.78 22.39
N SER A 120 -25.78 63.32 22.15
CA SER A 120 -25.18 64.41 22.92
C SER A 120 -26.16 65.58 23.02
N LYS A 121 -26.34 66.10 24.23
CA LYS A 121 -26.46 67.55 24.43
C LYS A 121 -25.45 67.94 25.50
N VAL A 122 -24.42 68.61 25.03
CA VAL A 122 -23.36 69.24 25.82
C VAL A 122 -23.94 70.45 26.55
N LEU A 123 -23.36 70.69 27.71
CA LEU A 123 -23.63 71.67 28.75
C LEU A 123 -24.04 73.07 28.28
N ALA A 124 -24.95 73.64 29.06
CA ALA A 124 -25.15 75.06 29.26
C ALA A 124 -23.92 75.69 29.95
N VAL A 125 -23.48 76.84 29.45
CA VAL A 125 -22.92 77.98 30.20
C VAL A 125 -23.34 79.25 29.45
#